data_AF-A0A1G3UCV5-F1
#
_entry.id   AF-A0A1G3UCV5-F1
#
_cell.length_a   1.000
_cell.length_b   1.000
_cell.length_c   1.000
_cell.angle_alpha   90.00
_cell.angle_beta   90.00
_cell.angle_gamma   90.00
#
_symmetry.space_group_name_H-M   'P 1'
#
loop_
_entity.id
_entity.type
_entity.pdbx_description
1 polymer ?
#
loop_
_entity_poly.entity_id
_entity_poly.type
_entity_poly.pdbx_seq_one_letter_code
_entity_poly.pdbx_strand_id
1 'polypeptide(L)'
;MSRSVLLQLARDSIQEVLESARTINKRKLLDEHPLLNDKIATTVNIYLDSKLRGSSSTKIPSFSLLEDIIRNAKIAAFEDKNFTPLTTSEYLHSEIELIITTQEGIMSEKDPSILRNKTPLPNDASE
;
A
#
# COMPACT_ATOMS: atom_id res chain seq x y z
N MET A 1 3.32 10.54 12.21
CA MET A 1 4.04 10.38 10.92
C MET A 1 2.99 10.54 9.84
N SER A 2 3.16 11.54 8.97
CA SER A 2 2.22 11.82 7.88
C SER A 2 2.30 10.70 6.86
N ARG A 3 1.16 10.08 6.56
CA ARG A 3 1.05 8.97 5.63
C ARG A 3 1.08 9.52 4.21
N SER A 4 1.95 9.00 3.35
CA SER A 4 1.96 9.41 1.94
C SER A 4 0.65 9.04 1.26
N VAL A 5 0.23 9.90 0.33
CA VAL A 5 -0.97 9.68 -0.48
C VAL A 5 -0.88 8.37 -1.25
N LEU A 6 0.33 7.95 -1.63
CA LEU A 6 0.58 6.71 -2.36
C LEU A 6 0.29 5.46 -1.52
N LEU A 7 0.77 5.43 -0.27
CA LEU A 7 0.49 4.35 0.68
C LEU A 7 -0.99 4.32 1.08
N GLN A 8 -1.60 5.50 1.25
CA GLN A 8 -3.03 5.62 1.51
C GLN A 8 -3.82 5.02 0.34
N LEU A 9 -3.46 5.35 -0.90
CA LEU A 9 -4.07 4.81 -2.11
C LEU A 9 -3.93 3.28 -2.20
N ALA A 10 -2.74 2.74 -1.92
CA ALA A 10 -2.52 1.29 -1.87
C ALA A 10 -3.47 0.62 -0.86
N ARG A 11 -3.64 1.21 0.32
CA ARG A 11 -4.58 0.70 1.34
C ARG A 11 -6.03 0.78 0.91
N ASP A 12 -6.49 1.94 0.48
CA ASP A 12 -7.84 2.13 -0.03
C ASP A 12 -8.15 1.14 -1.16
N SER A 13 -7.15 0.77 -1.96
CA SER A 13 -7.33 -0.19 -3.07
C SER A 13 -7.62 -1.60 -2.58
N ILE A 14 -6.94 -2.02 -1.51
CA ILE A 14 -7.16 -3.33 -0.88
C ILE A 14 -8.51 -3.32 -0.16
N GLN A 15 -8.78 -2.24 0.58
CA GLN A 15 -10.01 -2.05 1.33
C GLN A 15 -11.25 -2.03 0.42
N GLU A 16 -11.18 -1.37 -0.74
CA GLU A 16 -12.26 -1.37 -1.74
C GLU A 16 -12.66 -2.78 -2.18
N VAL A 17 -11.70 -3.73 -2.24
CA VAL A 17 -11.98 -5.14 -2.56
C VAL A 17 -12.61 -5.86 -1.35
N LEU A 18 -12.07 -5.64 -0.15
CA LEU A 18 -12.59 -6.24 1.10
C LEU A 18 -14.02 -5.80 1.40
N GLU A 19 -14.30 -4.51 1.25
CA GLU A 19 -15.63 -3.92 1.51
C GLU A 19 -16.55 -4.01 0.30
N SER A 20 -16.04 -4.41 -0.87
CA SER A 20 -16.76 -4.35 -2.15
C SER A 20 -17.39 -2.97 -2.41
N ALA A 21 -16.69 -1.90 -1.99
CA ALA A 21 -17.16 -0.53 -2.02
C ALA A 21 -16.11 0.38 -2.69
N ARG A 22 -16.50 1.11 -3.73
CA ARG A 22 -15.60 2.02 -4.45
C ARG A 22 -15.41 3.32 -3.70
N THR A 23 -14.32 3.44 -2.94
CA THR A 23 -13.97 4.65 -2.18
C THR A 23 -12.97 5.56 -2.91
N ILE A 24 -12.16 5.00 -3.83
CA ILE A 24 -11.06 5.74 -4.46
C ILE A 24 -11.58 6.67 -5.56
N ASN A 25 -11.40 7.98 -5.36
CA ASN A 25 -11.65 8.99 -6.38
C ASN A 25 -10.39 9.34 -7.17
N LYS A 26 -10.09 8.52 -8.18
CA LYS A 26 -8.90 8.69 -9.06
C LYS A 26 -8.79 10.11 -9.65
N ARG A 27 -9.91 10.67 -10.09
CA ARG A 27 -9.97 12.00 -10.72
C ARG A 27 -9.59 13.11 -9.74
N LYS A 28 -10.03 13.02 -8.48
CA LYS A 28 -9.68 13.99 -7.44
C LYS A 28 -8.19 13.90 -7.10
N LEU A 29 -7.67 12.68 -6.97
CA LEU A 29 -6.24 12.46 -6.69
C LEU A 29 -5.33 12.99 -7.80
N LEU A 30 -5.72 12.82 -9.07
CA LEU A 30 -4.98 13.37 -10.21
C LEU A 30 -5.04 14.91 -10.26
N ASP A 31 -6.13 15.51 -9.81
CA ASP A 31 -6.30 16.96 -9.73
C ASP A 31 -5.43 17.56 -8.61
N GLU A 32 -5.41 16.92 -7.43
CA GLU A 32 -4.56 17.33 -6.30
C GLU A 32 -3.07 17.01 -6.55
N HIS A 33 -2.78 15.93 -7.26
CA HIS A 33 -1.42 15.44 -7.52
C HIS A 33 -1.24 14.97 -8.97
N PRO A 34 -0.93 15.89 -9.91
CA PRO A 34 -0.74 15.54 -11.33
C PRO A 34 0.43 14.56 -11.58
N LEU A 35 1.41 14.50 -10.67
CA LEU A 35 2.51 13.52 -10.69
C LEU A 35 2.03 12.05 -10.63
N LEU A 36 0.82 11.80 -10.14
CA LEU A 36 0.24 10.47 -10.13
C LEU A 36 -0.15 9.97 -11.53
N ASN A 37 -0.13 10.85 -12.53
CA ASN A 37 -0.39 10.51 -13.93
C ASN A 37 0.86 9.98 -14.67
N ASP A 38 2.04 10.08 -14.06
CA ASP A 38 3.28 9.63 -14.68
C ASP A 38 3.34 8.11 -14.83
N LYS A 39 3.94 7.64 -15.92
CA LYS A 39 4.08 6.21 -16.21
C LYS A 39 5.30 5.66 -15.49
N ILE A 40 5.10 5.22 -14.25
CA ILE A 40 6.17 4.76 -13.36
C ILE A 40 5.85 3.34 -12.89
N ALA A 41 6.88 2.49 -12.86
CA ALA A 41 6.76 1.15 -12.36
C ALA A 41 6.83 1.15 -10.83
N THR A 42 5.84 0.50 -10.20
CA THR A 42 5.79 0.33 -8.75
C THR A 42 5.88 -1.12 -8.33
N THR A 43 6.29 -1.33 -7.10
CA THR A 43 6.27 -2.62 -6.42
C THR A 43 5.58 -2.44 -5.07
N VAL A 44 4.57 -3.26 -4.81
CA VAL A 44 3.85 -3.29 -3.54
C VAL A 44 4.16 -4.60 -2.86
N ASN A 45 4.69 -4.53 -1.63
CA ASN A 45 4.90 -5.69 -0.78
C ASN A 45 3.99 -5.57 0.44
N ILE A 46 3.33 -6.66 0.80
CA ILE A 46 2.47 -6.75 1.97
C ILE A 46 3.16 -7.68 2.96
N TYR A 47 3.33 -7.21 4.18
CA TYR A 47 3.88 -7.98 5.29
C TYR A 47 2.81 -8.18 6.34
N LEU A 48 2.75 -9.37 6.90
CA LEU A 48 1.89 -9.71 8.03
C LEU A 48 2.77 -10.31 9.11
N ASP A 49 2.78 -9.70 10.30
CA ASP A 49 3.64 -10.14 11.42
C ASP A 49 5.12 -10.27 11.00
N SER A 50 5.61 -9.25 10.27
CA SER A 50 6.96 -9.22 9.67
C SER A 50 7.26 -10.34 8.66
N LYS A 51 6.27 -11.10 8.19
CA LYS A 51 6.41 -12.11 7.12
C LYS A 51 5.81 -11.61 5.82
N LEU A 52 6.50 -11.85 4.70
CA LEU A 52 5.96 -11.51 3.38
C LEU A 52 4.66 -12.31 3.15
N ARG A 53 3.58 -11.59 2.90
CA ARG A 53 2.24 -12.14 2.69
C ARG A 53 1.78 -12.01 1.23
N GLY A 54 2.41 -11.13 0.47
CA GLY A 54 2.16 -10.97 -0.95
C GLY A 54 3.04 -9.89 -1.55
N SER A 55 3.34 -10.01 -2.84
CA SER A 55 4.15 -9.00 -3.55
C SER A 55 3.71 -8.89 -4.99
N SER A 56 3.61 -7.66 -5.50
CA SER A 56 3.36 -7.41 -6.91
C SER A 56 4.29 -6.32 -7.41
N SER A 57 4.92 -6.55 -8.55
CA SER A 57 5.79 -5.59 -9.21
C SER A 57 5.37 -5.42 -10.67
N THR A 58 5.30 -4.16 -11.11
CA THR A 58 5.13 -3.84 -12.52
C THR A 58 6.47 -3.91 -13.24
N LYS A 59 6.55 -4.72 -14.30
CA LYS A 59 7.75 -4.79 -15.16
C LYS A 59 7.78 -3.73 -16.25
N ILE A 60 6.61 -3.32 -16.75
CA ILE A 60 6.48 -2.38 -17.86
C ILE A 60 5.51 -1.28 -17.42
N PRO A 61 5.96 -0.02 -17.26
CA PRO A 61 5.11 1.09 -16.85
C PRO A 61 4.14 1.48 -17.97
N SER A 62 3.09 0.69 -18.14
CA SER A 62 2.04 0.89 -19.13
C SER A 62 0.93 1.82 -18.63
N PHE A 63 0.76 1.88 -17.31
CA PHE A 63 -0.29 2.63 -16.62
C PHE A 63 0.30 3.80 -15.84
N SER A 64 -0.55 4.79 -15.54
CA SER A 64 -0.20 5.89 -14.63
C SER A 64 0.14 5.34 -13.25
N LEU A 65 1.01 6.03 -12.50
CA LEU A 65 1.46 5.67 -11.16
C LEU A 65 0.27 5.32 -10.25
N LEU A 66 -0.80 6.12 -10.30
CA LEU A 66 -2.04 5.85 -9.57
C LEU A 66 -2.64 4.48 -9.89
N GLU A 67 -2.81 4.17 -11.18
CA GLU A 67 -3.40 2.92 -11.64
C GLU A 67 -2.50 1.73 -11.31
N ASP A 68 -1.19 1.92 -11.44
CA ASP A 68 -0.17 0.91 -11.16
C ASP A 68 -0.18 0.52 -9.67
N ILE A 69 -0.22 1.51 -8.77
CA ILE A 69 -0.33 1.29 -7.32
C ILE A 69 -1.61 0.53 -6.99
N ILE A 70 -2.76 0.97 -7.52
CA ILE A 70 -4.06 0.31 -7.25
C ILE A 70 -4.01 -1.15 -7.70
N ARG A 71 -3.50 -1.41 -8.91
CA ARG A 71 -3.40 -2.78 -9.44
C ARG A 71 -2.43 -3.63 -8.63
N ASN A 72 -1.21 -3.15 -8.40
CA ASN A 72 -0.21 -3.91 -7.66
C ASN A 72 -0.66 -4.21 -6.23
N ALA A 73 -1.33 -3.27 -5.56
CA ALA A 73 -1.87 -3.50 -4.23
C ALA A 73 -2.96 -4.59 -4.23
N LYS A 74 -3.88 -4.57 -5.20
CA LYS A 74 -4.93 -5.60 -5.35
C LYS A 74 -4.33 -6.97 -5.69
N ILE A 75 -3.36 -7.01 -6.61
CA ILE A 75 -2.70 -8.25 -7.01
C ILE A 75 -1.93 -8.86 -5.84
N ALA A 76 -1.11 -8.05 -5.15
CA ALA A 76 -0.34 -8.49 -3.99
C ALA A 76 -1.24 -9.01 -2.86
N ALA A 77 -2.42 -8.41 -2.66
CA ALA A 77 -3.34 -8.82 -1.61
C ALA A 77 -4.21 -10.03 -1.97
N PHE A 78 -4.63 -10.20 -3.24
CA PHE A 78 -5.67 -11.18 -3.61
C PHE A 78 -5.33 -12.11 -4.77
N GLU A 79 -4.46 -11.70 -5.69
CA GLU A 79 -4.16 -12.46 -6.92
C GLU A 79 -2.77 -13.13 -6.91
N ASP A 80 -1.99 -12.96 -5.85
CA ASP A 80 -0.69 -13.61 -5.70
C ASP A 80 -0.86 -15.13 -5.57
N LYS A 81 -0.43 -15.90 -6.57
CA LYS A 81 -0.60 -17.35 -6.62
C LYS A 81 0.17 -18.11 -5.52
N ASN A 82 1.15 -17.47 -4.88
CA ASN A 82 1.95 -18.09 -3.83
C ASN A 82 1.25 -17.99 -2.47
N PHE A 83 0.31 -17.05 -2.32
CA PHE A 83 -0.34 -16.74 -1.06
C PHE A 83 -1.86 -16.84 -1.18
N THR A 84 -2.53 -16.94 -0.04
CA THR A 84 -3.99 -16.90 0.00
C THR A 84 -4.46 -15.45 0.05
N PRO A 85 -5.64 -15.14 -0.52
CA PRO A 85 -6.19 -13.79 -0.50
C PRO A 85 -6.30 -13.26 0.94
N LEU A 86 -5.85 -12.02 1.11
CA LEU A 86 -5.79 -11.34 2.40
C LEU A 86 -7.19 -11.17 2.99
N THR A 87 -7.36 -11.55 4.25
CA THR A 87 -8.62 -11.30 4.98
C THR A 87 -8.63 -9.91 5.61
N THR A 88 -9.81 -9.38 5.94
CA THR A 88 -9.95 -8.08 6.61
C THR A 88 -9.15 -8.00 7.92
N SER A 89 -9.17 -9.08 8.71
CA SER A 89 -8.37 -9.16 9.94
C SER A 89 -6.87 -9.10 9.66
N GLU A 90 -6.38 -9.82 8.65
CA GLU A 90 -4.97 -9.75 8.28
C GLU A 90 -4.59 -8.37 7.75
N TYR A 91 -5.44 -7.77 6.91
CA TYR A 91 -5.24 -6.43 6.39
C TYR A 91 -5.04 -5.39 7.50
N LEU A 92 -5.86 -5.44 8.56
CA LEU A 92 -5.74 -4.54 9.72
C LEU A 92 -4.39 -4.65 10.43
N HIS A 93 -3.80 -5.84 10.42
CA HIS A 93 -2.49 -6.13 11.03
C HIS A 93 -1.32 -6.06 10.03
N SER A 94 -1.61 -5.89 8.74
CA SER A 94 -0.61 -5.90 7.68
C SER A 94 0.13 -4.57 7.51
N GLU A 95 1.43 -4.66 7.31
CA GLU A 95 2.31 -3.56 6.90
C GLU A 95 2.38 -3.55 5.38
N ILE A 96 2.38 -2.36 4.78
CA ILE A 96 2.42 -2.21 3.33
C ILE A 96 3.67 -1.42 2.98
N GLU A 97 4.54 -2.02 2.18
CA GLU A 97 5.68 -1.35 1.58
C GLU A 97 5.36 -1.02 0.13
N LEU A 98 5.60 0.23 -0.25
CA LEU A 98 5.55 0.69 -1.63
C LEU A 98 6.96 1.09 -2.07
N ILE A 99 7.40 0.53 -3.18
CA ILE A 99 8.67 0.85 -3.82
C ILE A 99 8.37 1.40 -5.20
N ILE A 100 8.95 2.55 -5.52
CA ILE A 100 8.74 3.28 -6.76
C ILE A 100 10.08 3.35 -7.46
N THR A 101 10.14 2.83 -8.67
CA THR A 101 11.36 2.81 -9.47
C THR A 101 11.18 3.74 -10.66
N THR A 102 11.89 4.87 -10.62
CA THR A 102 11.92 5.87 -11.69
C THR A 102 13.28 5.86 -12.39
N GLN A 103 13.41 6.63 -13.47
CA GLN A 103 14.68 6.82 -14.14
C GLN A 103 15.69 7.60 -13.28
N GLU A 104 15.21 8.43 -12.35
CA GLU A 104 16.04 9.27 -11.49
C GLU A 104 16.50 8.55 -10.21
N GLY A 105 15.78 7.50 -9.80
CA GLY A 105 16.12 6.71 -8.62
C GLY A 105 15.01 5.80 -8.13
N ILE A 106 15.30 5.08 -7.04
CA ILE A 106 14.37 4.19 -6.35
C ILE A 106 13.98 4.84 -5.04
N MET A 107 12.67 4.92 -4.77
CA MET A 107 12.12 5.41 -3.50
C MET A 107 11.30 4.28 -2.87
N SER A 108 11.58 3.95 -1.61
CA SER A 108 10.78 2.99 -0.85
C SER A 108 10.15 3.64 0.36
N GLU A 109 8.91 3.29 0.63
CA GLU A 109 8.13 3.80 1.74
C GLU A 109 7.37 2.65 2.40
N LYS A 110 7.41 2.59 3.73
CA LYS A 110 6.72 1.58 4.52
C LYS A 110 5.65 2.19 5.39
N ASP A 111 4.48 1.58 5.35
CA ASP A 111 3.36 1.89 6.22
C ASP A 111 3.16 0.78 7.26
N PRO A 112 3.16 1.11 8.57
CA PRO A 112 2.91 0.14 9.61
C PRO A 112 1.42 -0.26 9.64
N SER A 113 1.11 -1.37 10.31
CA SER A 113 -0.24 -1.90 10.54
C SER A 113 -1.26 -0.85 10.99
N ILE A 114 -2.52 -0.96 10.53
CA ILE A 114 -3.62 -0.06 10.95
C ILE A 114 -3.83 -0.17 12.46
N LEU A 115 -3.97 -1.41 12.92
CA LEU A 115 -4.02 -1.74 14.32
C LEU A 115 -2.60 -1.93 14.83
N ARG A 116 -1.93 -0.82 15.13
CA ARG A 116 -0.75 -0.89 15.98
C ARG A 116 -1.26 -1.24 17.36
N ASN A 117 -0.99 -2.45 17.86
CA ASN A 117 -1.15 -2.74 19.28
C ASN A 117 -0.44 -1.60 20.01
N LYS A 118 -1.22 -0.76 20.72
CA LYS A 118 -0.66 0.17 21.69
C LYS A 118 0.13 -0.70 22.65
N THR A 119 1.43 -0.77 22.48
CA THR A 119 2.30 -0.94 23.63
C THR A 119 1.98 0.29 24.48
N PRO A 120 1.48 0.13 25.72
CA PRO A 120 1.40 1.27 26.61
C PRO A 120 2.82 1.87 26.65
N LEU A 121 2.93 3.18 26.40
CA LEU A 121 4.18 3.88 26.68
C LEU A 121 4.61 3.46 28.10
N PRO A 122 5.86 3.07 28.34
CA PRO A 122 6.34 3.03 29.70
C PRO A 122 6.15 4.44 30.24
N ASN A 123 5.22 4.55 31.17
CA ASN A 123 4.99 5.72 31.97
C ASN A 123 6.32 5.99 32.67
N ASP A 124 7.07 6.99 32.19
CA ASP A 124 8.26 7.49 32.87
C ASP A 124 7.76 8.21 34.14
N ALA A 125 7.35 7.41 35.10
CA ALA A 125 7.26 7.77 36.50
C ALA A 125 8.68 7.59 37.05
N SER A 126 9.46 8.64 36.92
CA SER A 126 10.69 8.82 37.69
C SER A 126 10.38 9.89 38.73
N GLU A 127 10.27 9.43 39.97
CA GLU A 127 10.18 10.19 41.23
C GLU A 127 11.29 11.23 41.42
#